data_AF-A0A7C9KX95-F1
#
_entry.id   AF-A0A7C9KX95-F1
#
_cell.length_a   1.000
_cell.length_b   1.000
_cell.length_c   1.000
_cell.angle_alpha   90.00
_cell.angle_beta   90.00
_cell.angle_gamma   90.00
#
_symmetry.space_group_name_H-M   'P 1'
#
loop_
_entity.id
_entity.type
_entity.pdbx_description
1 polymer ?
#
loop_
_entity_poly.entity_id
_entity_poly.type
_entity_poly.pdbx_seq_one_letter_code
_entity_poly.pdbx_strand_id
1 'polypeptide(L)'
;MVSEMHRMGYQWARFMPNMHLSYRVWIAPAGAFSRINPAFIPGEAEPSIQYYSASENEYFHWTDAKNDTARQLAEKFIVRFPEISARCRGRDWAYAGWLAELLGVLEDEVGRLPLVMQDHMEPSGDQMEQLPLRSYWTAAGPTLGDRFFPLPPRFEREPGA
;
A
#
# COMPACT_ATOMS: atom_id res chain seq x y z
N MET A 1 -5.63 5.80 -4.51
CA MET A 1 -5.93 4.83 -5.58
C MET A 1 -6.46 3.50 -5.04
N VAL A 2 -5.72 2.78 -4.17
CA VAL A 2 -6.21 1.48 -3.61
C VAL A 2 -7.57 1.62 -2.90
N SER A 3 -7.78 2.68 -2.13
CA SER A 3 -9.08 2.99 -1.52
C SER A 3 -10.21 3.19 -2.55
N GLU A 4 -9.91 3.72 -3.73
CA GLU A 4 -10.89 3.83 -4.83
C GLU A 4 -11.18 2.46 -5.45
N MET A 5 -10.16 1.61 -5.62
CA MET A 5 -10.35 0.22 -6.04
C MET A 5 -11.29 -0.53 -5.09
N HIS A 6 -11.16 -0.31 -3.77
CA HIS A 6 -12.04 -0.91 -2.76
C HIS A 6 -13.50 -0.49 -2.96
N ARG A 7 -13.77 0.79 -3.26
CA ARG A 7 -15.12 1.30 -3.59
C ARG A 7 -15.67 0.70 -4.89
N MET A 8 -14.81 0.19 -5.76
CA MET A 8 -15.16 -0.48 -7.02
C MET A 8 -15.34 -2.00 -6.89
N GLY A 9 -15.24 -2.57 -5.68
CA GLY A 9 -15.39 -4.01 -5.43
C GLY A 9 -14.08 -4.81 -5.53
N TYR A 10 -12.93 -4.14 -5.49
CA TYR A 10 -11.61 -4.77 -5.50
C TYR A 10 -10.93 -4.67 -4.13
N GLN A 11 -11.63 -5.08 -3.06
CA GLN A 11 -11.15 -4.91 -1.68
C GLN A 11 -9.99 -5.85 -1.32
N TRP A 12 -9.70 -6.87 -2.14
CA TRP A 12 -8.51 -7.70 -1.95
C TRP A 12 -7.25 -7.05 -2.54
N ALA A 13 -7.34 -5.86 -3.13
CA ALA A 13 -6.15 -5.06 -3.44
C ALA A 13 -5.50 -4.57 -2.15
N ARG A 14 -4.21 -4.83 -1.98
CA ARG A 14 -3.40 -4.38 -0.86
C ARG A 14 -2.15 -3.65 -1.34
N PHE A 15 -1.47 -2.98 -0.43
CA PHE A 15 -0.19 -2.33 -0.73
C PHE A 15 0.87 -2.61 0.34
N MET A 16 2.13 -2.68 -0.09
CA MET A 16 3.30 -2.74 0.79
C MET A 16 4.19 -1.53 0.52
N PRO A 17 4.33 -0.60 1.47
CA PRO A 17 5.23 0.52 1.34
C PRO A 17 6.66 0.13 1.73
N ASN A 18 7.64 0.57 0.95
CA ASN A 18 9.05 0.40 1.26
C ASN A 18 9.87 1.62 0.86
N MET A 19 11.07 1.72 1.41
CA MET A 19 12.05 2.75 1.10
C MET A 19 13.34 2.11 0.63
N HIS A 20 13.86 2.62 -0.47
CA HIS A 20 15.24 2.38 -0.90
C HIS A 20 15.83 3.73 -1.30
N LEU A 21 16.30 3.90 -2.54
CA LEU A 21 16.69 5.21 -3.09
C LEU A 21 15.52 6.22 -3.19
N SER A 22 14.29 5.73 -3.20
CA SER A 22 13.06 6.53 -3.20
C SER A 22 11.97 5.76 -2.47
N TYR A 23 10.90 6.47 -2.05
CA TYR A 23 9.72 5.79 -1.51
C TYR A 23 9.08 4.94 -2.60
N ARG A 24 8.63 3.74 -2.26
CA ARG A 24 7.96 2.84 -3.19
C ARG A 24 6.73 2.24 -2.55
N VAL A 25 5.78 1.90 -3.41
CA VAL A 25 4.56 1.20 -3.03
C VAL A 25 4.39 0.04 -3.99
N TRP A 26 4.38 -1.16 -3.44
CA TRP A 26 3.95 -2.35 -4.16
C TRP A 26 2.45 -2.47 -4.02
N ILE A 27 1.76 -2.82 -5.10
CA ILE A 27 0.34 -3.14 -5.11
C ILE A 27 0.20 -4.58 -5.59
N ALA A 28 -0.48 -5.40 -4.80
CA ALA A 28 -0.65 -6.82 -5.09
C ALA A 28 -1.97 -7.35 -4.51
N PRO A 29 -2.44 -8.52 -4.98
CA PRO A 29 -3.60 -9.19 -4.40
C PRO A 29 -3.32 -9.63 -2.95
N ALA A 30 -4.37 -9.73 -2.14
CA ALA A 30 -4.27 -10.07 -0.72
C ALA A 30 -3.52 -11.38 -0.44
N GLY A 31 -3.65 -12.37 -1.33
CA GLY A 31 -2.94 -13.65 -1.21
C GLY A 31 -1.42 -13.58 -1.35
N ALA A 32 -0.88 -12.47 -1.85
CA ALA A 32 0.56 -12.21 -1.94
C ALA A 32 1.18 -11.80 -0.60
N PHE A 33 0.36 -11.34 0.35
CA PHE A 33 0.84 -10.80 1.61
C PHE A 33 1.03 -11.91 2.64
N SER A 34 2.02 -11.72 3.52
CA SER A 34 2.33 -12.66 4.59
C SER A 34 1.12 -12.85 5.52
N ARG A 35 0.90 -14.11 5.92
CA ARG A 35 -0.10 -14.46 6.93
C ARG A 35 0.30 -14.03 8.33
N ILE A 36 1.59 -13.76 8.55
CA ILE A 36 2.15 -13.32 9.83
C ILE A 36 2.03 -11.80 9.93
N ASN A 37 2.65 -11.06 9.00
CA ASN A 37 2.48 -9.62 8.86
C ASN A 37 1.75 -9.27 7.54
N PRO A 38 0.45 -8.90 7.59
CA PRO A 38 -0.34 -8.63 6.40
C PRO A 38 0.01 -7.32 5.67
N ALA A 39 1.00 -6.56 6.14
CA ALA A 39 1.58 -5.40 5.46
C ALA A 39 2.80 -5.76 4.59
N PHE A 40 3.32 -6.98 4.71
CA PHE A 40 4.57 -7.42 4.09
C PHE A 40 4.33 -8.47 3.00
N ILE A 41 5.08 -8.37 1.89
CA ILE A 41 5.13 -9.37 0.83
C ILE A 41 6.45 -10.16 1.00
N PRO A 42 6.39 -11.47 1.30
CA PRO A 42 7.60 -12.27 1.45
C PRO A 42 8.17 -12.65 0.07
N GLY A 43 9.32 -12.07 -0.29
CA GLY A 43 10.10 -12.46 -1.47
C GLY A 43 9.42 -12.20 -2.84
N GLU A 44 9.88 -12.91 -3.86
CA GLU A 44 9.32 -12.85 -5.23
C GLU A 44 8.11 -13.79 -5.36
N ALA A 45 6.97 -13.39 -4.79
CA ALA A 45 5.75 -14.17 -4.92
C ALA A 45 4.59 -13.26 -5.30
N GLU A 46 3.98 -13.59 -6.45
CA GLU A 46 2.74 -13.03 -7.03
C GLU A 46 2.89 -11.78 -7.92
N PRO A 47 2.00 -11.62 -8.93
CA PRO A 47 2.01 -10.45 -9.79
C PRO A 47 1.73 -9.22 -8.92
N SER A 48 2.77 -8.42 -8.77
CA SER A 48 2.75 -7.15 -8.07
C SER A 48 3.19 -6.08 -9.05
N ILE A 49 2.72 -4.86 -8.82
CA ILE A 49 3.15 -3.70 -9.58
C ILE A 49 3.69 -2.65 -8.62
N GLN A 50 4.78 -2.03 -9.01
CA GLN A 50 5.49 -1.07 -8.17
C GLN A 50 5.31 0.33 -8.72
N TYR A 51 5.00 1.25 -7.81
CA TYR A 51 5.18 2.68 -8.01
C TYR A 51 6.34 3.14 -7.15
N TYR A 52 7.11 4.11 -7.64
CA TYR A 52 8.18 4.74 -6.89
C TYR A 52 8.07 6.26 -7.01
N SER A 53 8.34 6.98 -5.93
CA SER A 53 8.15 8.44 -5.87
C SER A 53 9.04 9.22 -6.83
N ALA A 54 10.17 8.63 -7.26
CA ALA A 54 11.02 9.22 -8.29
C ALA A 54 10.36 9.26 -9.69
N SER A 55 9.26 8.54 -9.92
CA SER A 55 8.42 8.67 -11.12
C SER A 55 7.49 9.88 -11.08
N GLU A 56 7.42 10.61 -9.96
CA GLU A 56 6.47 11.71 -9.77
C GLU A 56 5.02 11.29 -10.11
N ASN A 57 4.42 11.87 -11.14
CA ASN A 57 3.07 11.56 -11.60
C ASN A 57 3.02 10.64 -12.83
N GLU A 58 4.14 10.01 -13.20
CA GLU A 58 4.22 8.97 -14.24
C GLU A 58 3.98 7.58 -13.61
N TYR A 59 2.80 7.42 -13.00
CA TYR A 59 2.41 6.20 -12.30
C TYR A 59 2.55 4.97 -13.20
N PHE A 60 3.33 3.98 -12.78
CA PHE A 60 3.55 2.75 -13.55
C PHE A 60 4.05 2.99 -14.99
N HIS A 61 4.81 4.08 -15.20
CA HIS A 61 5.26 4.59 -16.51
C HIS A 61 4.14 5.08 -17.44
N TRP A 62 2.96 5.38 -16.89
CA TRP A 62 1.87 5.98 -17.65
C TRP A 62 2.13 7.46 -17.85
N THR A 63 2.37 7.85 -19.11
CA THR A 63 2.59 9.24 -19.50
C THR A 63 1.29 10.06 -19.59
N ASP A 64 0.15 9.38 -19.61
CA ASP A 64 -1.19 9.97 -19.76
C ASP A 64 -1.95 10.14 -18.43
N ALA A 65 -1.31 9.87 -17.29
CA ALA A 65 -1.95 9.84 -15.97
C ALA A 65 -1.61 11.04 -15.06
N LYS A 66 -0.88 12.02 -15.59
CA LYS A 66 -0.28 13.13 -14.82
C LYS A 66 -1.29 13.96 -14.02
N ASN A 67 -2.51 14.10 -14.53
CA ASN A 67 -3.59 14.89 -13.94
C ASN A 67 -4.77 14.02 -13.48
N ASP A 68 -4.60 12.70 -13.45
CA ASP A 68 -5.68 11.80 -13.05
C ASP A 68 -5.96 11.93 -11.56
N THR A 69 -7.24 11.96 -11.23
CA THR A 69 -7.70 11.76 -9.85
C THR A 69 -7.39 10.34 -9.39
N ALA A 70 -7.38 10.12 -8.06
CA ALA A 70 -7.22 8.78 -7.49
C ALA A 70 -8.22 7.75 -8.05
N ARG A 71 -9.42 8.21 -8.43
CA ARG A 71 -10.47 7.40 -9.03
C ARG A 71 -10.14 7.00 -10.47
N GLN A 72 -9.72 7.95 -11.29
CA GLN A 72 -9.29 7.70 -12.67
C GLN A 72 -8.06 6.78 -12.70
N LEU A 73 -7.11 6.95 -11.77
CA LEU A 73 -5.97 6.05 -11.62
C LEU A 73 -6.43 4.60 -11.31
N ALA A 74 -7.43 4.43 -10.44
CA ALA A 74 -7.96 3.11 -10.11
C ALA A 74 -8.66 2.46 -11.31
N GLU A 75 -9.43 3.23 -12.07
CA GLU A 75 -10.08 2.77 -13.31
C GLU A 75 -9.03 2.33 -14.35
N LYS A 76 -7.98 3.13 -14.56
CA LYS A 76 -6.86 2.76 -15.45
C LYS A 76 -6.13 1.52 -14.95
N PHE A 77 -5.91 1.40 -13.64
CA PHE A 77 -5.26 0.22 -13.05
C PHE A 77 -6.04 -1.06 -13.35
N ILE A 78 -7.36 -1.02 -13.18
CA ILE A 78 -8.23 -2.17 -13.43
C ILE A 78 -8.18 -2.59 -14.89
N VAL A 79 -8.15 -1.64 -15.82
CA VAL A 79 -8.11 -1.92 -17.27
C VAL A 79 -6.72 -2.38 -17.73
N ARG A 80 -5.65 -1.76 -17.22
CA ARG A 80 -4.27 -1.98 -17.70
C ARG A 80 -3.56 -3.15 -17.02
N PHE A 81 -3.99 -3.54 -15.83
CA PHE A 81 -3.48 -4.71 -15.11
C PHE A 81 -4.61 -5.72 -14.82
N PRO A 82 -5.22 -6.32 -15.87
CA PRO A 82 -6.40 -7.16 -15.71
C PRO A 82 -6.14 -8.42 -14.87
N GLU A 83 -4.97 -9.04 -14.98
CA GLU A 83 -4.61 -10.25 -14.22
C GLU A 83 -4.50 -9.98 -12.71
N ILE A 84 -3.81 -8.89 -12.33
CA ILE A 84 -3.73 -8.45 -10.92
C ILE A 84 -5.13 -8.08 -10.42
N SER A 85 -5.86 -7.30 -11.21
CA SER A 85 -7.16 -6.75 -10.80
C SER A 85 -8.21 -7.85 -10.63
N ALA A 86 -8.20 -8.89 -11.48
CA ALA A 86 -9.08 -10.05 -11.31
C ALA A 86 -8.90 -10.72 -9.95
N ARG A 87 -7.67 -10.80 -9.46
CA ARG A 87 -7.32 -11.41 -8.16
C ARG A 87 -7.56 -10.48 -6.98
N CYS A 88 -7.69 -9.18 -7.22
CA CYS A 88 -8.05 -8.19 -6.21
C CYS A 88 -9.58 -8.10 -6.00
N ARG A 89 -10.38 -8.75 -6.84
CA ARG A 89 -11.85 -8.67 -6.78
C ARG A 89 -12.38 -9.45 -5.58
N GLY A 90 -13.19 -8.80 -4.76
CA GLY A 90 -13.77 -9.40 -3.56
C GLY A 90 -14.07 -8.35 -2.49
N ARG A 91 -14.65 -8.82 -1.38
CA ARG A 91 -14.94 -7.98 -0.21
C ARG A 91 -13.98 -8.33 0.93
N ASP A 92 -13.49 -7.31 1.61
CA ASP A 92 -12.63 -7.35 2.80
C ASP A 92 -12.85 -6.02 3.55
N TRP A 93 -13.94 -5.95 4.31
CA TRP A 93 -14.32 -4.74 5.02
C TRP A 93 -13.35 -4.40 6.15
N ALA A 94 -12.72 -5.40 6.74
CA ALA A 94 -11.72 -5.20 7.77
C ALA A 94 -10.51 -4.43 7.21
N TYR A 95 -9.97 -4.87 6.06
CA TYR A 95 -8.86 -4.17 5.42
C TYR A 95 -9.28 -2.81 4.85
N ALA A 96 -10.49 -2.71 4.28
CA ALA A 96 -11.00 -1.43 3.77
C ALA A 96 -11.19 -0.39 4.88
N GLY A 97 -11.69 -0.80 6.06
CA GLY A 97 -11.80 0.06 7.24
C GLY A 97 -10.44 0.50 7.76
N TRP A 98 -9.51 -0.44 7.92
CA TRP A 98 -8.13 -0.15 8.31
C TRP A 98 -7.46 0.85 7.35
N LEU A 99 -7.66 0.68 6.04
CA LEU A 99 -7.10 1.61 5.05
C LEU A 99 -7.73 3.00 5.15
N ALA A 100 -9.04 3.09 5.39
CA ALA A 100 -9.71 4.38 5.57
C ALA A 100 -9.18 5.13 6.80
N GLU A 101 -8.97 4.42 7.92
CA GLU A 101 -8.37 5.00 9.12
C GLU A 101 -6.92 5.46 8.89
N LEU A 102 -6.11 4.63 8.22
CA LEU A 102 -4.75 4.99 7.86
C LEU A 102 -4.72 6.25 6.98
N LEU A 103 -5.60 6.35 5.97
CA LEU A 103 -5.68 7.52 5.11
C LEU A 103 -6.03 8.79 5.89
N GLY A 104 -6.98 8.72 6.82
CA GLY A 104 -7.30 9.86 7.70
C GLY A 104 -6.08 10.34 8.48
N VAL A 105 -5.29 9.40 9.03
CA VAL A 105 -4.03 9.74 9.70
C VAL A 105 -3.02 10.43 8.77
N LEU A 106 -2.88 9.95 7.53
CA LEU A 106 -1.93 10.49 6.56
C LEU A 106 -2.37 11.85 5.99
N GLU A 107 -3.68 12.09 5.91
CA GLU A 107 -4.27 13.38 5.51
C GLU A 107 -4.04 14.45 6.59
N ASP A 108 -4.18 14.07 7.87
CA ASP A 108 -3.92 14.96 9.00
C ASP A 108 -2.41 15.25 9.20
N GLU A 109 -1.55 14.25 8.96
CA GLU A 109 -0.11 14.31 9.21
C GLU A 109 0.72 14.35 7.92
N VAL A 110 0.57 15.45 7.17
CA VAL A 110 1.30 15.68 5.92
C VAL A 110 2.81 15.46 6.10
N GLY A 111 3.39 14.66 5.21
CA GLY A 111 4.83 14.36 5.20
C GLY A 111 5.21 13.08 5.95
N ARG A 112 4.25 12.42 6.62
CA ARG A 112 4.43 11.07 7.15
C ARG A 112 3.97 10.01 6.15
N LEU A 113 4.73 8.92 6.05
CA LEU A 113 4.42 7.78 5.20
C LEU A 113 4.63 6.48 5.97
N PRO A 114 3.78 5.45 5.74
CA PRO A 114 4.00 4.14 6.30
C PRO A 114 5.24 3.49 5.70
N LEU A 115 5.97 2.70 6.49
CA LEU A 115 7.17 1.99 6.05
C LEU A 115 7.20 0.56 6.59
N VAL A 116 7.26 -0.44 5.70
CA VAL A 116 7.38 -1.85 6.12
C VAL A 116 8.81 -2.38 5.92
N MET A 117 9.55 -1.82 4.97
CA MET A 117 10.89 -2.28 4.62
C MET A 117 11.77 -1.11 4.18
N GLN A 118 13.00 -1.09 4.69
CA GLN A 118 14.10 -0.25 4.22
C GLN A 118 15.42 -1.01 4.40
N ASP A 119 16.46 -0.63 3.66
CA ASP A 119 17.81 -1.17 3.84
C ASP A 119 18.21 -1.11 5.33
N HIS A 120 18.62 -2.25 5.88
CA HIS A 120 19.04 -2.41 7.27
C HIS A 120 17.96 -2.06 8.33
N MET A 121 16.67 -2.06 7.94
CA MET A 121 15.58 -1.86 8.89
C MET A 121 15.44 -3.08 9.82
N GLU A 122 15.46 -2.82 11.13
CA GLU A 122 15.14 -3.79 12.17
C GLU A 122 13.97 -3.28 13.05
N PRO A 123 12.99 -4.13 13.41
CA PRO A 123 12.81 -5.50 12.93
C PRO A 123 12.46 -5.54 11.43
N SER A 124 12.71 -6.67 10.78
CA SER A 124 12.33 -6.87 9.39
C SER A 124 10.80 -6.85 9.21
N GLY A 125 10.34 -6.62 7.98
CA GLY A 125 8.91 -6.47 7.68
C GLY A 125 8.06 -7.66 8.13
N ASP A 126 8.58 -8.88 8.15
CA ASP A 126 7.87 -10.07 8.62
C ASP A 126 7.75 -10.18 10.16
N GLN A 127 8.64 -9.51 10.89
CA GLN A 127 8.73 -9.55 12.37
C GLN A 127 8.12 -8.33 13.05
N MET A 128 7.77 -7.31 12.28
CA MET A 128 7.16 -6.08 12.77
C MET A 128 5.78 -6.34 13.39
N GLU A 129 5.49 -5.68 14.51
CA GLU A 129 4.21 -5.80 15.24
C GLU A 129 3.27 -4.60 15.04
N GLN A 130 3.83 -3.46 14.59
CA GLN A 130 3.10 -2.22 14.31
C GLN A 130 3.73 -1.54 13.10
N LEU A 131 2.92 -0.87 12.28
CA LEU A 131 3.35 -0.15 11.09
C LEU A 131 3.94 1.23 11.44
N PRO A 132 5.26 1.46 11.30
CA PRO A 132 5.86 2.77 11.52
C PRO A 132 5.37 3.78 10.48
N LEU A 133 5.05 4.99 10.94
CA LEU A 133 4.78 6.16 10.10
C LEU A 133 5.95 7.15 10.23
N ARG A 134 6.82 7.15 9.22
CA ARG A 134 8.06 7.94 9.21
C ARG A 134 7.85 9.28 8.52
N SER A 135 8.41 10.35 9.09
CA SER A 135 8.46 11.66 8.44
C SER A 135 9.64 11.69 7.46
N TYR A 136 9.37 12.08 6.22
CA TYR A 136 10.42 12.21 5.19
C TYR A 136 10.65 13.66 4.75
N TRP A 137 9.79 14.60 5.17
CA TRP A 137 9.88 16.01 4.80
C TRP A 137 9.32 16.91 5.90
N THR A 138 10.17 17.31 6.86
CA THR A 138 9.89 18.46 7.71
C THR A 138 11.13 19.34 7.84
N ALA A 139 10.96 20.67 7.69
CA ALA A 139 12.00 21.68 7.93
C ALA A 139 12.59 21.62 9.35
N ALA A 140 11.91 20.93 10.27
CA ALA A 140 12.33 20.68 11.64
C ALA A 140 13.30 19.49 11.81
N GLY A 141 13.76 18.87 10.72
CA GLY A 141 14.52 17.60 10.80
C GLY A 141 13.61 16.40 11.17
N PRO A 142 14.18 15.19 11.31
CA PRO A 142 13.43 13.93 11.49
C PRO A 142 12.68 13.78 12.84
N THR A 143 12.63 14.82 13.66
CA THR A 143 12.12 14.82 15.05
C THR A 143 10.61 15.05 15.16
N LEU A 144 9.82 14.35 14.35
CA LEU A 144 8.41 14.10 14.66
C LEU A 144 8.40 12.65 15.14
N GLY A 145 8.41 12.46 16.47
CA GLY A 145 8.66 11.18 17.14
C GLY A 145 7.92 9.99 16.54
N ASP A 146 8.41 8.79 16.88
CA ASP A 146 7.93 7.53 16.32
C ASP A 146 6.41 7.40 16.49
N ARG A 147 5.69 7.53 15.37
CA ARG A 147 4.26 7.23 15.28
C ARG A 147 4.11 5.85 14.69
N PHE A 148 3.29 5.04 15.35
CA PHE A 148 2.97 3.69 14.90
C PHE A 148 1.48 3.60 14.61
N PHE A 149 1.14 2.76 13.64
CA PHE A 149 -0.23 2.42 13.27
C PHE A 149 -0.41 0.91 13.44
N PRO A 150 -1.61 0.41 13.78
CA PRO A 150 -1.86 -1.02 13.82
C PRO A 150 -1.51 -1.68 12.47
N LEU A 151 -1.02 -2.92 12.51
CA LEU A 151 -0.89 -3.70 11.28
C LEU A 151 -2.26 -3.94 10.65
N PRO A 152 -2.33 -4.08 9.32
CA PRO A 152 -3.56 -4.43 8.65
C PRO A 152 -4.09 -5.80 9.12
N PRO A 153 -5.42 -6.00 9.08
CA PRO A 153 -6.00 -7.29 9.42
C PRO A 153 -5.55 -8.38 8.45
N ARG A 154 -5.54 -9.61 8.95
CA ARG A 154 -5.19 -10.79 8.16
C ARG A 154 -6.19 -11.00 7.04
N PHE A 155 -5.72 -11.52 5.91
CA PHE A 155 -6.62 -11.94 4.85
C PHE A 155 -7.28 -13.26 5.22
N GLU A 156 -8.61 -13.26 5.29
CA GLU A 156 -9.40 -14.47 5.44
C GLU A 156 -10.28 -14.60 4.21
N ARG A 157 -9.97 -15.56 3.34
CA ARG A 157 -10.86 -15.91 2.24
C ARG A 157 -11.94 -16.81 2.81
N GLU A 158 -13.20 -16.39 2.73
CA GLU A 158 -14.31 -17.27 3.11
C GLU A 158 -14.23 -18.56 2.28
N PRO A 159 -14.38 -19.74 2.91
CA PRO A 159 -14.40 -21.00 2.17
C PRO A 159 -15.63 -21.03 1.25
N GLY A 160 -15.41 -20.93 -0.06
CA GLY A 160 -16.45 -21.05 -1.09
C GLY A 160 -16.59 -19.89 -2.09
N ALA A 161 -15.72 -18.87 -2.03
CA ALA A 161 -15.70 -17.74 -2.97
C ALA A 161 -14.68 -17.88 -4.11
#